data_AF-A0A7X5IES3-F1
#
_entry.id   AF-A0A7X5IES3-F1
#
_cell.length_a   1.000
_cell.length_b   1.000
_cell.length_c   1.000
_cell.angle_alpha   90.00
_cell.angle_beta   90.00
_cell.angle_gamma   90.00
#
_symmetry.space_group_name_H-M   'P 1'
#
loop_
_entity.id
_entity.type
_entity.pdbx_description
1 polymer ?
#
loop_
_entity_poly.entity_id
_entity_poly.type
_entity_poly.pdbx_seq_one_letter_code
_entity_poly.pdbx_strand_id
1 'polypeptide(L)'
;MEVKNVLEQLYNGEIFPAEQYAPKSEEYRKIHQGHYHHYEDFIEVLAKLEPPLDKRFIKIMDEQLDVIPFEFSEMFIDGFKLGAKMMAEVFRSE
;
A
#
# COMPACT_ATOMS: atom_id res chain seq x y z
N MET A 1 31.17 -7.29 9.34
CA MET A 1 29.87 -7.33 8.64
C MET A 1 29.93 -6.32 7.53
N GLU A 2 29.72 -6.73 6.28
CA GLU A 2 29.54 -5.78 5.18
C GLU A 2 28.30 -4.92 5.45
N VAL A 3 28.45 -3.61 5.26
CA VAL A 3 27.32 -2.67 5.33
C VAL A 3 26.58 -2.78 4.00
N LYS A 4 25.36 -3.32 4.03
CA LYS A 4 24.50 -3.42 2.84
C LYS A 4 24.23 -2.03 2.29
N ASN A 5 24.26 -1.86 0.97
CA ASN A 5 23.92 -0.57 0.37
C ASN A 5 22.41 -0.30 0.48
N VAL A 6 22.01 0.97 0.42
CA VAL A 6 20.62 1.39 0.64
C VAL A 6 19.63 0.75 -0.36
N LEU A 7 20.06 0.45 -1.58
CA LEU A 7 19.22 -0.17 -2.60
C LEU A 7 18.95 -1.65 -2.29
N GLU A 8 19.96 -2.37 -1.82
CA GLU A 8 19.84 -3.74 -1.37
C GLU A 8 18.95 -3.86 -0.12
N GLN A 9 19.09 -2.92 0.81
CA GLN A 9 18.21 -2.85 1.99
C GLN A 9 16.75 -2.56 1.58
N LEU A 10 16.52 -1.66 0.62
CA LEU A 10 15.18 -1.37 0.09
C LEU A 10 14.57 -2.60 -0.61
N TYR A 11 15.35 -3.29 -1.47
CA TYR A 11 14.87 -4.43 -2.23
C TYR A 11 14.55 -5.64 -1.35
N ASN A 12 15.35 -5.86 -0.30
CA ASN A 12 15.13 -6.93 0.67
C ASN A 12 14.04 -6.59 1.71
N GLY A 13 13.42 -5.40 1.62
CA GLY A 13 12.39 -4.95 2.56
C GLY A 13 12.92 -4.55 3.94
N GLU A 14 14.22 -4.34 4.09
CA GLU A 14 14.84 -3.86 5.34
C GLU A 14 14.56 -2.37 5.57
N ILE A 15 14.36 -1.61 4.49
CA ILE A 15 13.87 -0.22 4.53
C ILE A 15 12.51 -0.18 3.81
N PHE A 16 11.48 0.26 4.52
CA PHE A 16 10.12 0.39 3.98
C PHE A 16 9.60 1.82 4.21
N PRO A 17 9.94 2.80 3.34
CA PRO A 17 9.58 4.19 3.56
C PRO A 17 8.06 4.39 3.64
N ALA A 18 7.27 3.63 2.88
CA ALA A 18 5.82 3.72 2.88
C ALA A 18 5.21 3.43 4.28
N GLU A 19 5.74 2.48 5.04
CA GLU A 19 5.27 2.19 6.40
C GLU A 19 5.66 3.30 7.40
N GLN A 20 6.75 4.03 7.14
CA GLN A 20 7.12 5.19 7.94
C GLN A 20 6.19 6.38 7.71
N TYR A 21 5.45 6.39 6.60
CA TYR A 21 4.46 7.41 6.24
C TYR A 21 3.03 7.07 6.68
N ALA A 22 2.78 5.91 7.30
CA ALA A 22 1.47 5.62 7.88
C ALA A 22 1.09 6.74 8.87
N PRO A 23 -0.03 7.46 8.67
CA PRO A 23 -0.40 8.56 9.55
C PRO A 23 -0.58 8.04 10.98
N LYS A 24 0.31 8.45 11.89
CA LYS A 24 0.28 8.03 13.31
C LYS A 24 -0.75 8.79 14.13
N SER A 25 -1.58 9.63 13.49
CA SER A 25 -2.56 10.42 14.21
C SER A 25 -3.66 9.52 14.78
N GLU A 26 -4.09 9.85 15.99
CA GLU A 26 -5.20 9.13 16.64
C GLU A 26 -6.49 9.22 15.82
N GLU A 27 -6.69 10.35 15.12
CA GLU A 27 -7.81 10.58 14.22
C GLU A 27 -7.80 9.62 13.02
N TYR A 28 -6.67 9.46 12.34
CA TYR A 28 -6.53 8.49 11.26
C TYR A 28 -6.84 7.07 11.77
N ARG A 29 -6.30 6.70 12.94
CA ARG A 29 -6.55 5.37 13.52
C ARG A 29 -8.04 5.16 13.83
N LYS A 30 -8.74 6.16 14.38
CA LYS A 30 -10.17 6.09 14.68
C LYS A 30 -11.00 5.92 13.40
N ILE A 31 -10.72 6.71 12.37
CA ILE A 31 -11.41 6.62 11.08
C ILE A 31 -11.19 5.24 10.46
N HIS A 32 -9.94 4.80 10.41
CA HIS A 32 -9.56 3.51 9.83
C HIS A 32 -10.22 2.34 10.58
N GLN A 33 -10.22 2.37 11.91
CA GLN A 33 -10.94 1.38 12.72
C GLN A 33 -12.45 1.42 12.47
N GLY A 34 -13.05 2.61 12.36
CA GLY A 34 -14.47 2.75 12.04
C GLY A 34 -14.83 2.11 10.70
N HIS A 35 -13.98 2.28 9.68
CA HIS A 35 -14.17 1.61 8.39
C HIS A 35 -14.19 0.08 8.53
N TYR A 36 -13.28 -0.52 9.30
CA TYR A 36 -13.31 -1.98 9.54
C TYR A 36 -14.61 -2.46 10.15
N HIS A 37 -15.13 -1.75 11.16
CA HIS A 37 -16.39 -2.12 11.80
C HIS A 37 -17.55 -2.09 10.80
N HIS A 38 -17.60 -1.09 9.89
CA HIS A 38 -18.62 -1.05 8.85
C HIS A 38 -18.58 -2.27 7.91
N TYR A 39 -17.38 -2.76 7.57
CA TYR A 39 -17.24 -3.96 6.76
C TYR A 39 -17.69 -5.21 7.52
N GLU A 40 -17.25 -5.39 8.76
CA GLU A 40 -17.60 -6.54 9.59
C GLU A 40 -19.13 -6.61 9.82
N ASP A 41 -19.75 -5.50 10.21
CA ASP A 41 -21.20 -5.41 10.42
C ASP A 41 -21.98 -5.79 9.17
N PHE A 42 -21.54 -5.32 7.99
CA PHE A 42 -22.22 -5.61 6.74
C PHE A 42 -22.01 -7.06 6.30
N ILE A 43 -20.82 -7.62 6.49
CA ILE A 43 -20.53 -9.04 6.26
C ILE A 43 -21.46 -9.92 7.11
N GLU A 44 -21.66 -9.58 8.39
CA GLU A 44 -22.59 -10.32 9.26
C GLU A 44 -24.04 -10.26 8.78
N VAL A 45 -24.49 -9.11 8.26
CA VAL A 45 -25.83 -8.97 7.68
C VAL A 45 -25.98 -9.86 6.44
N LEU A 46 -24.99 -9.84 5.55
CA LEU A 46 -25.00 -10.64 4.32
C LEU A 46 -24.94 -12.15 4.59
N ALA A 47 -24.27 -12.56 5.66
CA ALA A 47 -24.18 -13.97 6.08
C ALA A 47 -25.53 -14.54 6.54
N LYS A 48 -26.46 -13.68 6.98
CA LYS A 48 -27.80 -14.06 7.47
C LYS A 48 -28.86 -14.15 6.36
N LEU A 49 -28.53 -13.79 5.12
CA LEU A 49 -29.44 -13.88 3.97
C LEU A 49 -29.54 -15.32 3.44
N GLU A 50 -30.64 -15.62 2.73
CA GLU A 50 -30.78 -16.87 1.97
C GLU A 50 -30.93 -16.58 0.46
N PRO A 51 -29.92 -16.91 -0.38
CA PRO A 51 -28.62 -17.48 -0.01
C PRO A 51 -27.66 -16.45 0.63
N PRO A 52 -26.67 -16.88 1.44
CA PRO A 52 -25.66 -15.98 1.99
C PRO A 52 -24.83 -15.31 0.89
N LEU A 53 -24.53 -14.02 1.08
CA LEU A 53 -23.80 -13.20 0.09
C LEU A 53 -22.46 -12.68 0.59
N ASP A 54 -22.13 -12.91 1.85
CA ASP A 54 -20.91 -12.47 2.55
C ASP A 54 -19.64 -12.82 1.78
N LYS A 55 -19.50 -14.08 1.36
CA LYS A 55 -18.32 -14.54 0.61
C LYS A 55 -18.17 -13.88 -0.76
N ARG A 56 -19.29 -13.62 -1.43
CA ARG A 56 -19.28 -12.93 -2.72
C ARG A 56 -18.87 -11.48 -2.55
N PHE A 57 -19.35 -10.83 -1.48
CA PHE A 57 -18.96 -9.46 -1.16
C PHE A 57 -17.47 -9.36 -0.82
N ILE A 58 -16.94 -10.24 0.03
CA ILE A 58 -15.50 -10.31 0.34
C ILE A 58 -14.68 -10.44 -0.94
N LYS A 59 -15.07 -11.36 -1.84
CA LYS A 59 -14.36 -11.53 -3.12
C LYS A 59 -14.34 -10.25 -3.96
N ILE A 60 -15.47 -9.54 -4.07
CA ILE A 60 -15.54 -8.28 -4.84
C ILE A 60 -14.63 -7.21 -4.21
N MET A 61 -14.53 -7.17 -2.88
CA MET A 61 -13.62 -6.27 -2.18
C MET A 61 -12.15 -6.63 -2.42
N ASP A 62 -11.81 -7.93 -2.38
CA ASP A 62 -10.45 -8.41 -2.65
C ASP A 62 -10.02 -8.10 -4.10
N GLU A 63 -10.92 -8.23 -5.07
CA GLU A 63 -10.67 -7.89 -6.48
C GLU A 63 -10.24 -6.42 -6.67
N GLN A 64 -10.66 -5.50 -5.78
CA GLN A 64 -10.20 -4.11 -5.81
C GLN A 64 -8.72 -3.97 -5.42
N LEU A 65 -8.19 -4.91 -4.61
CA LEU A 65 -6.82 -4.89 -4.13
C LEU A 65 -5.84 -5.51 -5.13
N ASP A 66 -6.32 -6.33 -6.07
CA ASP A 66 -5.49 -7.01 -7.08
C ASP A 66 -4.70 -6.05 -7.97
N VAL A 67 -5.20 -4.82 -8.17
CA VAL A 67 -4.56 -3.80 -9.02
C VAL A 67 -3.49 -2.98 -8.27
N ILE A 68 -3.56 -2.92 -6.94
CA ILE A 68 -2.68 -2.07 -6.11
C ILE A 68 -1.20 -2.36 -6.32
N PRO A 69 -0.72 -3.62 -6.39
CA PRO A 69 0.70 -3.90 -6.62
C PRO A 69 1.20 -3.33 -7.95
N PHE A 70 0.37 -3.37 -9.00
CA PHE A 70 0.72 -2.83 -10.30
C PHE A 70 0.85 -1.30 -10.23
N GLU A 71 -0.15 -0.62 -9.67
CA GLU A 71 -0.15 0.84 -9.49
C GLU A 71 1.07 1.30 -8.69
N PHE A 72 1.35 0.66 -7.55
CA PHE A 72 2.52 1.00 -6.72
C PHE A 72 3.84 0.71 -7.43
N SER A 73 3.92 -0.38 -8.19
CA SER A 73 5.15 -0.68 -8.96
C SER A 73 5.41 0.36 -10.04
N GLU A 74 4.38 0.80 -10.77
CA GLU A 74 4.51 1.83 -11.81
C GLU A 74 4.87 3.18 -11.19
N MET A 75 4.16 3.60 -10.15
CA MET A 75 4.45 4.83 -9.41
C MET A 75 5.88 4.85 -8.88
N PHE A 76 6.36 3.73 -8.31
CA PHE A 76 7.73 3.62 -7.81
C PHE A 76 8.74 3.73 -8.95
N ILE A 77 8.56 2.99 -10.04
CA ILE A 77 9.48 2.99 -11.18
C ILE A 77 9.59 4.39 -11.79
N ASP A 78 8.45 5.05 -12.00
CA ASP A 78 8.43 6.37 -12.61
C ASP A 78 8.99 7.45 -11.69
N GLY A 79 8.66 7.40 -10.39
CA GLY A 79 9.26 8.26 -9.37
C GLY A 79 10.77 8.07 -9.27
N PHE A 80 11.25 6.82 -9.30
CA PHE A 80 12.67 6.50 -9.25
C PHE A 80 13.41 7.02 -10.50
N LYS A 81 12.86 6.78 -11.70
CA LYS A 81 13.41 7.32 -12.96
C LYS A 81 13.49 8.84 -12.93
N LEU A 82 12.47 9.51 -12.39
CA LEU A 82 12.46 10.97 -12.26
C LEU A 82 13.58 11.44 -11.33
N GLY A 83 13.72 10.83 -10.14
CA GLY A 83 14.81 11.14 -9.21
C GLY A 83 16.20 10.96 -9.84
N ALA A 84 16.40 9.85 -10.57
CA ALA A 84 17.66 9.61 -11.29
C ALA A 84 17.95 10.66 -12.37
N LYS A 85 16.93 11.08 -13.14
CA LYS A 85 17.07 12.16 -14.14
C LYS A 85 17.48 13.48 -13.49
N MET A 86 16.85 13.85 -12.37
CA MET A 86 17.20 15.07 -11.63
C MET A 86 18.65 15.05 -11.16
N MET A 87 19.11 13.92 -10.58
CA MET A 87 20.50 13.77 -10.17
C MET A 87 21.46 13.89 -11.36
N ALA A 88 21.16 13.19 -12.46
CA ALA A 88 21.99 13.24 -13.67
C ALA A 88 22.09 14.64 -14.26
N GLU A 89 21.03 15.46 -14.20
CA GLU A 89 21.05 16.85 -14.64
C GLU A 89 22.01 17.71 -13.79
N VAL A 90 21.98 17.57 -12.47
CA VAL A 90 22.88 18.29 -11.54
C VAL A 90 24.35 17.99 -11.86
N PHE A 91 24.69 16.72 -12.07
CA PHE A 91 26.07 16.30 -12.37
C PHE A 91 26.49 16.50 -13.83
N ARG A 92 25.58 16.88 -14.74
CA ARG A 92 25.90 17.11 -16.16
C ARG A 92 26.67 18.41 -16.41
N SER A 93 26.72 19.28 -15.40
CA SER A 93 27.30 20.62 -15.49
C SER A 93 28.73 20.69 -14.94
N GLU A 94 29.33 19.55 -14.59
CA GLU A 94 30.75 19.38 -14.24
C GLU A 94 31.55 18.79 -15.42
#